data_AF-A0A0P0LK44-F1
#
_entry.id   AF-A0A0P0LK44-F1
#
_cell.length_a   1.000
_cell.length_b   1.000
_cell.length_c   1.000
_cell.angle_alpha   90.00
_cell.angle_beta   90.00
_cell.angle_gamma   90.00
#
_symmetry.space_group_name_H-M   'P 1'
#
loop_
_entity.id
_entity.type
_entity.pdbx_description
1 polymer ?
#
loop_
_entity_poly.entity_id
_entity_poly.type
_entity_poly.pdbx_seq_one_letter_code
_entity_poly.pdbx_strand_id
1 'polypeptide(L)'
;MNYNGFHDTCEFIDSWAATVFSVSYEMIVIDNGSTANEAALLQKTYPFIQAVRSERNLGFAGGNNLGINLAKGKYLFLLNNDVCMVKDAIPLLIKRLLSSDKIAGVSPLIRDYAEPHAIQFAGYTQLSPITLRNRAIGKGKINKGHYPAQKTPYLHGAAMLLKKNNRQA
;
A
#
# COMPACT_ATOMS: atom_id res chain seq x y z
N MET A 1 -4.27 6.01 1.51
CA MET A 1 -5.66 6.53 1.52
C MET A 1 -5.93 7.05 2.92
N ASN A 2 -6.54 8.22 3.07
CA ASN A 2 -6.81 8.84 4.37
C ASN A 2 -8.33 9.03 4.58
N TYR A 3 -8.83 8.78 5.79
CA TYR A 3 -10.19 9.10 6.22
C TYR A 3 -10.25 9.22 7.74
N ASN A 4 -10.43 10.44 8.25
CA ASN A 4 -10.34 10.83 9.66
C ASN A 4 -9.06 10.28 10.33
N GLY A 5 -7.95 10.29 9.60
CA GLY A 5 -6.72 9.59 9.93
C GLY A 5 -5.49 10.46 9.75
N PHE A 6 -5.61 11.76 10.02
CA PHE A 6 -4.53 12.73 9.84
C PHE A 6 -3.22 12.30 10.51
N HIS A 7 -3.27 11.86 11.77
CA HIS A 7 -2.08 11.46 12.52
C HIS A 7 -1.40 10.23 11.93
N ASP A 8 -2.15 9.16 11.64
CA ASP A 8 -1.61 7.95 11.00
C ASP A 8 -0.99 8.28 9.64
N THR A 9 -1.63 9.18 8.89
CA THR A 9 -1.13 9.63 7.59
C THR A 9 0.19 10.38 7.72
N CYS A 10 0.32 11.28 8.71
CA CYS A 10 1.58 11.97 8.99
C CYS A 10 2.69 10.97 9.34
N GLU A 11 2.41 10.03 10.25
CA GLU A 11 3.38 9.00 10.66
C GLU A 11 3.83 8.13 9.47
N PHE A 12 2.89 7.73 8.60
CA PHE A 12 3.22 7.02 7.37
C PHE A 12 4.12 7.84 6.44
N ILE A 13 3.80 9.12 6.22
CA ILE A 13 4.59 10.01 5.34
C ILE A 13 6.01 10.16 5.89
N ASP A 14 6.15 10.40 7.19
CA ASP A 14 7.44 10.57 7.86
C ASP A 14 8.26 9.27 7.78
N SER A 15 7.65 8.13 8.08
CA SER A 15 8.27 6.81 7.98
C SER A 15 8.72 6.50 6.55
N TRP A 16 7.89 6.81 5.54
CA TRP A 16 8.24 6.63 4.14
C TRP A 16 9.43 7.51 3.75
N ALA A 17 9.37 8.81 4.03
CA ALA A 17 10.42 9.77 3.67
C ALA A 17 11.76 9.48 4.35
N ALA A 18 11.74 8.93 5.57
CA ALA A 18 12.94 8.53 6.30
C ALA A 18 13.54 7.20 5.83
N THR A 19 12.80 6.40 5.05
CA THR A 19 13.18 5.01 4.75
C THR A 19 13.40 4.73 3.27
N VAL A 20 12.61 5.35 2.38
CA VAL A 20 12.59 5.00 0.95
C VAL A 20 13.43 5.99 0.15
N PHE A 21 14.59 5.52 -0.33
CA PHE A 21 15.55 6.34 -1.10
C PHE A 21 15.96 5.69 -2.42
N SER A 22 15.64 4.41 -2.60
CA SER A 22 16.09 3.63 -3.77
C SER A 22 15.39 3.96 -5.08
N VAL A 23 14.29 4.73 -5.03
CA VAL A 23 13.48 5.10 -6.19
C VAL A 23 12.99 6.53 -6.10
N SER A 24 12.80 7.17 -7.25
CA SER A 24 11.98 8.38 -7.34
C SER A 24 10.50 8.02 -7.25
N TYR A 25 9.73 8.84 -6.54
CA TYR A 25 8.30 8.63 -6.38
C TYR A 25 7.55 9.97 -6.37
N GLU A 26 6.26 9.90 -6.68
CA GLU A 26 5.28 10.92 -6.30
C GLU A 26 4.37 10.30 -5.24
N MET A 27 3.89 11.12 -4.31
CA MET A 27 2.99 10.65 -3.26
C MET A 27 1.66 11.38 -3.38
N ILE A 28 0.60 10.61 -3.65
CA ILE A 28 -0.76 11.12 -3.78
C ILE A 28 -1.57 10.64 -2.59
N VAL A 29 -2.04 11.57 -1.77
CA VAL A 29 -2.87 11.27 -0.60
C VAL A 29 -4.30 11.71 -0.88
N ILE A 30 -5.20 10.74 -0.94
CA ILE A 30 -6.64 11.00 -1.05
C ILE A 30 -7.23 11.08 0.35
N ASP A 31 -7.64 12.28 0.76
CA ASP A 31 -8.56 12.51 1.87
C ASP A 31 -9.98 12.15 1.39
N ASN A 32 -10.45 10.99 1.81
CA ASN A 32 -11.67 10.36 1.31
C ASN A 32 -12.91 10.85 2.06
N GLY A 33 -13.09 12.18 2.12
CA GLY A 33 -14.23 12.81 2.76
C GLY A 33 -14.15 12.82 4.29
N SER A 34 -12.96 13.05 4.86
CA SER A 34 -12.81 13.34 6.30
C SER A 34 -13.73 14.50 6.73
N THR A 35 -14.12 14.49 8.01
CA THR A 35 -14.97 15.55 8.60
C THR A 35 -14.27 16.91 8.50
N ALA A 36 -12.99 16.97 8.89
CA ALA A 36 -12.13 18.12 8.67
C ALA A 36 -11.50 18.08 7.28
N ASN A 37 -11.03 19.24 6.78
CA ASN A 37 -10.25 19.31 5.55
C ASN A 37 -8.80 18.85 5.78
N GLU A 38 -8.61 17.56 5.98
CA GLU A 38 -7.30 16.98 6.27
C GLU A 38 -6.36 17.08 5.05
N ALA A 39 -6.87 17.04 3.82
CA ALA A 39 -6.06 17.28 2.63
C ALA A 39 -5.32 18.62 2.66
N ALA A 40 -6.01 19.72 3.03
CA ALA A 40 -5.39 21.03 3.10
C ALA A 40 -4.28 21.09 4.17
N LEU A 41 -4.51 20.45 5.32
CA LEU A 41 -3.51 20.33 6.38
C LEU A 41 -2.30 19.52 5.91
N LEU A 42 -2.54 18.35 5.32
CA LEU A 42 -1.49 17.48 4.79
C LEU A 42 -0.66 18.16 3.69
N GLN A 43 -1.31 18.88 2.75
CA GLN A 43 -0.61 19.62 1.69
C GLN A 43 0.30 20.72 2.26
N LYS A 44 -0.15 21.40 3.32
CA LYS A 44 0.63 22.44 4.00
C LYS A 44 1.81 21.85 4.75
N THR A 45 1.60 20.74 5.46
CA THR A 45 2.64 20.08 6.27
C THR A 45 3.69 19.39 5.40
N TYR A 46 3.28 18.80 4.27
CA TYR A 46 4.14 18.04 3.38
C TYR A 46 4.08 18.58 1.95
N PRO A 47 4.77 19.69 1.63
CA PRO A 47 4.67 20.34 0.31
C PRO A 47 5.06 19.45 -0.89
N PHE A 48 5.80 18.37 -0.67
CA PHE A 48 6.22 17.43 -1.70
C PHE A 48 5.16 16.39 -2.08
N ILE A 49 4.07 16.26 -1.32
CA ILE A 49 2.96 15.37 -1.66
C ILE A 49 1.91 16.13 -2.48
N GLN A 50 1.05 15.38 -3.17
CA GLN A 50 -0.20 15.87 -3.72
C GLN A 50 -1.36 15.38 -2.85
N ALA A 51 -1.93 16.25 -2.03
CA ALA A 51 -3.12 15.92 -1.24
C ALA A 51 -4.39 16.34 -1.98
N VAL A 52 -5.35 15.42 -2.13
CA VAL A 52 -6.61 15.66 -2.82
C VAL A 52 -7.77 15.24 -1.94
N ARG A 53 -8.76 16.11 -1.81
CA ARG A 53 -9.97 15.84 -1.05
C ARG A 53 -11.09 15.37 -1.95
N SER A 54 -11.76 14.30 -1.56
CA SER A 54 -13.10 13.95 -2.05
C SER A 54 -14.17 14.63 -1.22
N GLU A 55 -15.25 15.09 -1.84
CA GLU A 55 -16.39 15.73 -1.15
C GLU A 55 -17.11 14.77 -0.18
N ARG A 56 -17.06 13.47 -0.47
CA ARG A 56 -17.67 12.41 0.35
C ARG A 56 -16.80 11.16 0.34
N ASN A 57 -17.03 10.26 1.29
CA ASN A 57 -16.37 8.95 1.31
C ASN A 57 -16.84 8.09 0.13
N LEU A 58 -15.91 7.76 -0.77
CA LEU A 58 -16.16 6.97 -1.99
C LEU A 58 -15.95 5.47 -1.78
N GLY A 59 -15.79 5.04 -0.52
CA GLY A 59 -15.31 3.71 -0.17
C GLY A 59 -13.83 3.50 -0.56
N PHE A 60 -13.29 2.34 -0.19
CA PHE A 60 -11.87 2.03 -0.40
C PHE A 60 -11.48 2.05 -1.88
N ALA A 61 -12.24 1.37 -2.73
CA ALA A 61 -11.95 1.28 -4.16
C ALA A 61 -12.10 2.65 -4.85
N GLY A 62 -13.17 3.41 -4.53
CA GLY A 62 -13.41 4.72 -5.14
C GLY A 62 -12.30 5.72 -4.81
N GLY A 63 -11.86 5.78 -3.55
CA GLY A 63 -10.75 6.64 -3.14
C GLY A 63 -9.42 6.27 -3.82
N ASN A 64 -9.09 4.97 -3.89
CA ASN A 64 -7.89 4.53 -4.61
C ASN A 64 -7.97 4.83 -6.11
N ASN A 65 -9.13 4.63 -6.75
CA ASN A 65 -9.31 4.93 -8.17
C ASN A 65 -9.10 6.42 -8.49
N LEU A 66 -9.53 7.32 -7.60
CA LEU A 66 -9.26 8.75 -7.75
C LEU A 66 -7.74 9.03 -7.75
N GLY A 67 -6.99 8.44 -6.83
CA GLY A 67 -5.53 8.57 -6.79
C GLY A 67 -4.83 7.95 -8.00
N ILE A 68 -5.29 6.79 -8.47
CA ILE A 68 -4.74 6.12 -9.65
C ILE A 68 -4.87 6.99 -10.91
N ASN A 69 -5.98 7.70 -11.06
CA ASN A 69 -6.21 8.59 -12.21
C ASN A 69 -5.28 9.80 -12.21
N LEU A 70 -4.79 10.23 -11.04
CA LEU A 70 -3.86 11.34 -10.89
C LEU A 70 -2.39 10.92 -11.04
N ALA A 71 -2.08 9.67 -10.68
CA ALA A 71 -0.72 9.13 -10.69
C ALA A 71 -0.10 9.13 -12.09
N LYS A 72 1.17 9.51 -12.20
CA LYS A 72 1.96 9.58 -13.44
C LYS A 72 3.04 8.50 -13.49
N GLY A 73 3.40 7.92 -12.35
CA GLY A 73 4.42 6.88 -12.24
C GLY A 73 4.16 5.63 -13.08
N LYS A 74 5.25 4.94 -13.46
CA LYS A 74 5.24 3.67 -14.20
C LYS A 74 4.65 2.51 -13.38
N TYR A 75 4.76 2.60 -12.06
CA TYR A 75 4.23 1.63 -11.11
C TYR A 75 3.27 2.35 -10.16
N LEU A 76 2.23 1.63 -9.74
CA LEU A 76 1.29 2.11 -8.74
C LEU A 76 1.54 1.33 -7.45
N PHE A 77 1.83 2.04 -6.36
CA PHE A 77 1.89 1.42 -5.04
C PHE A 77 0.72 1.93 -4.20
N LEU A 78 -0.30 1.08 -4.05
CA LEU A 78 -1.46 1.38 -3.22
C LEU A 78 -1.13 0.99 -1.78
N LEU A 79 -1.22 1.97 -0.88
CA LEU A 79 -0.90 1.84 0.54
C LEU A 79 -2.04 2.43 1.37
N ASN A 80 -2.36 1.73 2.46
CA ASN A 80 -3.12 2.35 3.54
C ASN A 80 -2.25 3.37 4.28
N ASN A 81 -2.88 4.26 5.03
CA ASN A 81 -2.18 5.21 5.91
C ASN A 81 -1.81 4.60 7.27
N ASP A 82 -2.34 3.43 7.64
CA ASP A 82 -2.09 2.73 8.91
C ASP A 82 -0.92 1.72 8.83
N VAL A 83 0.04 1.96 7.93
CA VAL A 83 1.25 1.14 7.78
C VAL A 83 2.50 1.99 8.02
N CYS A 84 3.60 1.37 8.41
CA CYS A 84 4.89 2.03 8.49
C CYS A 84 5.95 1.26 7.69
N MET A 85 6.90 1.99 7.11
CA MET A 85 8.04 1.43 6.39
C MET A 85 9.19 1.23 7.37
N VAL A 86 9.60 -0.03 7.54
CA VAL A 86 10.73 -0.41 8.42
C VAL A 86 12.03 -0.66 7.66
N LYS A 87 11.96 -0.75 6.33
CA LYS A 87 13.09 -0.93 5.42
C LYS A 87 12.69 -0.57 4.00
N ASP A 88 13.66 -0.13 3.19
CA ASP A 88 13.44 0.06 1.77
C ASP A 88 13.30 -1.31 1.06
N ALA A 89 12.07 -1.75 0.86
CA ALA A 89 11.74 -3.00 0.18
C ALA A 89 11.37 -2.80 -1.29
N ILE A 90 11.33 -1.55 -1.78
CA ILE A 90 10.81 -1.24 -3.12
C ILE A 90 11.59 -1.95 -4.23
N PRO A 91 12.95 -2.01 -4.21
CA PRO A 91 13.71 -2.68 -5.25
C PRO A 91 13.39 -4.17 -5.34
N LEU A 92 13.15 -4.83 -4.20
CA LEU A 92 12.79 -6.25 -4.15
C LEU A 92 11.40 -6.49 -4.74
N LEU A 93 10.45 -5.60 -4.44
CA LEU A 93 9.10 -5.67 -5.00
C LEU A 93 9.12 -5.47 -6.52
N ILE A 94 9.84 -4.45 -7.02
CA ILE A 94 10.00 -4.19 -8.45
C ILE A 94 10.70 -5.38 -9.13
N LYS A 95 11.80 -5.89 -8.56
CA LYS A 95 12.50 -7.07 -9.09
C LYS A 95 11.56 -8.26 -9.22
N ARG A 96 10.71 -8.52 -8.21
CA ARG A 96 9.73 -9.60 -8.28
C ARG A 96 8.67 -9.34 -9.34
N LEU A 97 8.12 -8.12 -9.39
CA LEU A 97 7.11 -7.72 -10.36
C LEU A 97 7.58 -7.86 -11.81
N LEU A 98 8.87 -7.61 -12.06
CA LEU A 98 9.49 -7.71 -13.39
C LEU A 98 10.04 -9.11 -13.71
N SER A 99 10.12 -10.02 -12.73
CA SER A 99 10.68 -11.37 -12.95
C SER A 99 9.85 -12.25 -13.90
N SER A 100 8.63 -11.85 -14.24
CA SER A 100 7.79 -12.52 -15.24
C SER A 100 6.69 -11.59 -15.72
N ASP A 101 6.38 -11.62 -17.01
CA ASP A 101 5.23 -10.88 -17.58
C ASP A 101 3.87 -11.42 -17.12
N LYS A 102 3.85 -12.61 -16.52
CA LYS A 102 2.65 -13.19 -15.90
C LYS A 102 2.32 -12.56 -14.54
N ILE A 103 3.17 -11.69 -14.00
CA ILE A 103 2.96 -11.01 -12.72
C ILE A 103 2.47 -9.59 -12.96
N ALA A 104 1.19 -9.35 -12.63
CA ALA A 104 0.56 -8.03 -12.72
C ALA A 104 0.77 -7.18 -11.45
N GLY A 105 1.00 -7.83 -10.31
CA GLY A 105 1.16 -7.16 -9.03
C GLY A 105 1.80 -8.03 -7.95
N VAL A 106 2.32 -7.38 -6.91
CA VAL A 106 2.98 -8.00 -5.75
C VAL A 106 2.59 -7.27 -4.48
N SER A 107 2.60 -7.99 -3.35
CA SER A 107 2.49 -7.41 -2.01
C SER A 107 3.76 -7.72 -1.22
N PRO A 108 4.24 -6.81 -0.36
CA PRO A 108 5.31 -7.11 0.56
C PRO A 108 4.87 -8.13 1.62
N LEU A 109 5.86 -8.70 2.31
CA LEU A 109 5.60 -9.28 3.63
C LEU A 109 5.24 -8.15 4.59
N ILE A 110 4.15 -8.32 5.33
CA ILE A 110 3.67 -7.35 6.32
C ILE A 110 3.88 -7.96 7.70
N ARG A 111 4.47 -7.16 8.59
CA ARG A 111 4.71 -7.49 10.00
C ARG A 111 3.55 -6.94 10.83
N ASP A 112 3.26 -7.58 11.95
CA ASP A 112 2.27 -7.04 12.88
C ASP A 112 2.80 -5.73 13.50
N TYR A 113 1.92 -4.76 13.71
CA TYR A 113 2.29 -3.46 14.27
C TYR A 113 2.60 -3.54 15.76
N ALA A 114 1.77 -4.27 16.52
CA ALA A 114 1.91 -4.43 17.97
C ALA A 114 3.02 -5.42 18.34
N GLU A 115 3.21 -6.44 17.51
CA GLU A 115 4.29 -7.42 17.64
C GLU A 115 5.20 -7.39 16.40
N PRO A 116 6.14 -6.44 16.29
CA PRO A 116 6.95 -6.29 15.08
C PRO A 116 7.67 -7.56 14.65
N HIS A 117 8.04 -8.47 15.56
CA HIS A 117 8.71 -9.71 15.18
C HIS A 117 7.75 -10.73 14.55
N ALA A 118 6.44 -10.59 14.71
CA ALA A 118 5.43 -11.46 14.14
C ALA A 118 5.05 -11.02 12.72
N ILE A 119 4.66 -12.00 11.91
CA ILE A 119 4.13 -11.77 10.56
C ILE A 119 2.63 -11.56 10.66
N GLN A 120 2.13 -10.55 9.96
CA GLN A 120 0.70 -10.37 9.68
C GLN A 120 0.32 -11.05 8.36
N PHE A 121 1.17 -10.89 7.34
CA PHE A 121 0.91 -11.42 5.99
C PHE A 121 2.19 -11.80 5.25
N ALA A 122 2.23 -13.03 4.74
CA ALA A 122 3.22 -13.51 3.76
C ALA A 122 2.56 -14.21 2.56
N GLY A 123 1.29 -13.90 2.28
CA GLY A 123 0.44 -14.58 1.29
C GLY A 123 -0.87 -15.07 1.90
N TYR A 124 -1.76 -15.60 1.06
CA TYR A 124 -3.04 -16.15 1.46
C TYR A 124 -3.21 -17.60 1.00
N THR A 125 -3.94 -18.39 1.78
CA THR A 125 -4.50 -19.65 1.27
C THR A 125 -5.62 -19.36 0.26
N GLN A 126 -5.94 -20.34 -0.58
CA GLN A 126 -7.10 -20.25 -1.49
C GLN A 126 -8.38 -19.92 -0.72
N LEU A 127 -9.26 -19.16 -1.37
CA LEU A 127 -10.57 -18.83 -0.85
C LEU A 127 -11.46 -20.07 -0.95
N SER A 128 -12.11 -20.45 0.14
CA SER A 128 -13.13 -21.49 0.12
C SER A 128 -14.28 -21.06 -0.79
N PRO A 129 -14.67 -21.87 -1.80
CA PRO A 129 -15.78 -21.50 -2.69
C PRO A 129 -17.15 -21.50 -1.99
N ILE A 130 -17.24 -22.15 -0.83
CA ILE A 130 -18.49 -22.28 -0.06
C ILE A 130 -18.58 -21.17 0.99
N THR A 131 -17.52 -20.96 1.76
CA THR A 131 -17.55 -20.03 2.91
C THR A 131 -16.98 -18.66 2.60
N LEU A 132 -16.31 -18.50 1.45
CA LEU A 132 -15.54 -17.31 1.08
C LEU A 132 -14.49 -16.92 2.16
N ARG A 133 -13.99 -17.91 2.91
CA ARG A 133 -12.96 -17.73 3.94
C ARG A 133 -11.61 -18.24 3.46
N ASN A 134 -10.55 -17.66 4.01
CA ASN A 134 -9.18 -18.13 3.86
C ASN A 134 -8.35 -17.77 5.10
N ARG A 135 -7.02 -17.98 5.04
CA ARG A 135 -6.08 -17.62 6.11
C ARG A 135 -4.86 -16.91 5.55
N ALA A 136 -4.34 -15.96 6.31
CA ALA A 136 -3.03 -15.36 6.04
C ALA A 136 -1.92 -16.38 6.35
N ILE A 137 -1.03 -16.60 5.39
CA ILE A 137 0.14 -17.45 5.54
C ILE A 137 1.16 -16.73 6.42
N GLY A 138 1.68 -17.44 7.42
CA GLY A 138 2.70 -16.92 8.34
C GLY A 138 2.13 -16.12 9.51
N LYS A 139 0.83 -15.84 9.57
CA LYS A 139 0.22 -15.02 10.65
C LYS A 139 0.63 -15.52 12.04
N GLY A 140 1.16 -14.63 12.87
CA GLY A 140 1.61 -14.91 14.25
C GLY A 140 2.95 -15.63 14.35
N LYS A 141 3.59 -16.01 13.24
CA LYS A 141 4.92 -16.62 13.26
C LYS A 141 6.00 -15.54 13.32
N ILE A 142 7.08 -15.84 14.03
CA ILE A 142 8.27 -14.98 14.06
C ILE A 142 8.89 -14.90 12.66
N ASN A 143 9.15 -13.68 12.20
CA ASN A 143 9.86 -13.41 10.97
C ASN A 143 11.36 -13.69 11.13
N LYS A 144 11.80 -14.90 10.74
CA LYS A 144 13.21 -15.30 10.71
C LYS A 144 13.95 -14.89 9.43
N GLY A 145 13.41 -13.95 8.65
CA GLY A 145 14.02 -13.46 7.40
C GLY A 145 13.85 -14.35 6.18
N HIS A 146 13.35 -15.58 6.33
CA HIS A 146 13.25 -16.59 5.27
C HIS A 146 11.81 -16.85 4.85
N TYR A 147 11.14 -15.85 4.28
CA TYR A 147 9.84 -16.03 3.62
C TYR A 147 9.99 -15.76 2.13
N PRO A 148 10.16 -16.80 1.30
CA PRO A 148 10.30 -16.63 -0.14
C PRO A 148 9.01 -16.07 -0.74
N ALA A 149 9.16 -15.23 -1.76
CA ALA A 149 8.02 -14.74 -2.52
C ALA A 149 7.27 -15.92 -3.16
N GLN A 150 5.95 -15.97 -2.95
CA GLN A 150 5.10 -17.05 -3.44
C GLN A 150 3.87 -16.51 -4.15
N LYS A 151 3.25 -17.34 -4.98
CA LYS A 151 1.95 -17.02 -5.60
C LYS A 151 0.89 -16.98 -4.50
N THR A 152 0.06 -15.95 -4.52
CA THR A 152 -1.08 -15.75 -3.61
C THR A 152 -2.35 -15.58 -4.44
N PRO A 153 -3.53 -16.06 -3.99
CA PRO A 153 -4.77 -15.91 -4.74
C PRO A 153 -5.20 -14.44 -4.91
N TYR A 154 -4.80 -13.57 -3.99
CA TYR A 154 -5.00 -12.13 -4.08
C TYR A 154 -3.94 -11.37 -3.26
N LEU A 155 -3.79 -10.09 -3.58
CA LEU A 155 -2.85 -9.17 -2.93
C LEU A 155 -3.43 -8.62 -1.62
N HIS A 156 -2.57 -8.20 -0.70
CA HIS A 156 -3.00 -7.65 0.58
C HIS A 156 -3.47 -6.20 0.41
N GLY A 157 -4.65 -5.87 0.94
CA GLY A 157 -5.29 -4.55 0.79
C GLY A 157 -4.42 -3.39 1.29
N ALA A 158 -3.66 -3.60 2.36
CA ALA A 158 -2.83 -2.57 2.97
C ALA A 158 -1.61 -2.15 2.13
N ALA A 159 -1.11 -3.03 1.24
CA ALA A 159 0.09 -2.77 0.45
C ALA A 159 0.11 -3.62 -0.82
N MET A 160 -0.02 -2.98 -1.98
CA MET A 160 0.09 -3.65 -3.29
C MET A 160 0.79 -2.78 -4.33
N LEU A 161 1.86 -3.33 -4.91
CA LEU A 161 2.58 -2.72 -6.03
C LEU A 161 2.12 -3.37 -7.34
N LEU A 162 1.71 -2.54 -8.30
CA LEU A 162 1.13 -2.94 -9.58
C LEU A 162 1.90 -2.30 -10.74
N LYS A 163 1.93 -2.98 -11.89
CA LYS A 163 2.33 -2.34 -13.16
C LYS A 163 1.21 -1.40 -13.59
N LYS A 164 1.53 -0.14 -13.91
CA LYS A 164 0.56 0.74 -14.57
C LYS A 164 0.52 0.34 -16.05
N ASN A 165 -0.56 -0.31 -16.48
CA ASN A 165 -0.75 -0.55 -17.91
C ASN A 165 -1.05 0.79 -18.56
N ASN A 166 -0.18 1.24 -19.47
CA ASN A 166 -0.47 2.36 -20.35
C ASN A 166 -1.61 1.92 -21.28
N ARG A 167 -2.87 2.08 -20.85
CA ARG A 167 -3.96 2.20 -21.80
C ARG A 167 -3.76 3.56 -22.46
N GLN A 168 -3.14 3.56 -23.63
CA GLN A 168 -3.33 4.66 -24.58
C GLN A 168 -4.84 4.79 -24.78
N ALA A 169 -5.36 5.97 -24.45
CA ALA A 169 -6.71 6.38 -24.81
C ALA A 169 -6.82 6.52 -26.33
#